data_AF-A0A9X3GIP5-F1
#
_entry.id   AF-A0A9X3GIP5-F1
#
_cell.length_a   1.000
_cell.length_b   1.000
_cell.length_c   1.000
_cell.angle_alpha   90.00
_cell.angle_beta   90.00
_cell.angle_gamma   90.00
#
_symmetry.space_group_name_H-M   'P 1'
#
loop_
_entity.id
_entity.type
_entity.pdbx_description
1 polymer ?
#
loop_
_entity_poly.entity_id
_entity_poly.type
_entity_poly.pdbx_seq_one_letter_code
_entity_poly.pdbx_strand_id
1 'polypeptide(L)'
;MGVFGLINHLFNFLLPALALAVLLPLCIRWTAMGRGAALGLVSNMLVLTVVNATVLLAGLVWFERDGKMLTYLAMAVAGASAQWVLVKAWRA
;
A
#
# COMPACT_ATOMS: atom_id res chain seq x y z
N MET A 1 -26.25 0.40 -6.44
CA MET A 1 -26.04 0.06 -5.02
C MET A 1 -26.57 1.21 -4.17
N GLY A 2 -27.38 0.96 -3.13
CA GLY A 2 -27.78 2.03 -2.21
C GLY A 2 -26.57 2.66 -1.51
N VAL A 3 -26.74 3.82 -0.87
CA VAL A 3 -25.64 4.58 -0.22
C VAL A 3 -24.79 3.71 0.70
N PHE A 4 -25.42 2.83 1.50
CA PHE A 4 -24.74 1.87 2.35
C PHE A 4 -23.87 0.84 1.59
N GLY A 5 -24.32 0.42 0.40
CA GLY A 5 -23.55 -0.49 -0.45
C GLY A 5 -22.31 0.17 -1.06
N LEU A 6 -22.39 1.47 -1.39
CA LEU A 6 -21.25 2.23 -1.89
C LEU A 6 -20.18 2.41 -0.81
N ILE A 7 -20.60 2.74 0.42
CA ILE A 7 -19.70 2.86 1.57
C ILE A 7 -18.99 1.54 1.84
N ASN A 8 -19.73 0.43 1.87
CA ASN A 8 -19.14 -0.88 2.12
C ASN A 8 -18.18 -1.28 0.97
N HIS A 9 -18.51 -0.93 -0.27
CA HIS A 9 -17.63 -1.20 -1.41
C HIS A 9 -16.33 -0.38 -1.33
N LEU A 10 -16.40 0.91 -1.01
CA LEU A 10 -15.23 1.76 -0.80
C LEU A 10 -14.36 1.25 0.34
N PHE A 11 -15.00 0.79 1.42
CA PHE A 11 -14.28 0.22 2.56
C PHE A 11 -13.53 -1.06 2.18
N ASN A 12 -14.19 -1.98 1.48
CA ASN A 12 -13.57 -3.22 0.98
C ASN A 12 -12.49 -2.95 -0.08
N PHE A 13 -12.64 -1.89 -0.86
CA PHE A 13 -11.63 -1.46 -1.83
C PHE A 13 -10.37 -0.91 -1.15
N LEU A 14 -10.53 -0.18 -0.05
CA LEU A 14 -9.43 0.43 0.69
C LEU A 14 -8.74 -0.54 1.68
N LEU A 15 -9.46 -1.55 2.15
CA LEU A 15 -8.97 -2.61 3.04
C LEU A 15 -7.61 -3.22 2.64
N PRO A 16 -7.39 -3.65 1.38
CA PRO A 16 -6.11 -4.22 0.98
C PRO A 16 -4.96 -3.19 0.94
N ALA A 17 -5.23 -1.91 0.66
CA ALA A 17 -4.21 -0.86 0.75
C ALA A 17 -3.76 -0.62 2.19
N LEU A 18 -4.69 -0.59 3.14
CA LEU A 18 -4.40 -0.48 4.57
C LEU A 18 -3.66 -1.72 5.09
N ALA A 19 -4.11 -2.91 4.70
CA ALA A 19 -3.45 -4.16 5.08
C ALA A 19 -1.98 -4.18 4.62
N LEU A 20 -1.71 -3.83 3.36
CA LEU A 20 -0.34 -3.72 2.86
C LEU A 20 0.43 -2.62 3.57
N ALA A 21 -0.16 -1.44 3.80
CA ALA A 21 0.53 -0.32 4.44
C ALA A 21 0.95 -0.60 5.90
N VAL A 22 0.27 -1.51 6.59
CA VAL A 22 0.62 -1.93 7.96
C VAL A 22 1.54 -3.15 7.96
N LEU A 23 1.20 -4.20 7.19
CA LEU A 23 1.95 -5.46 7.18
C LEU A 23 3.38 -5.28 6.67
N LEU A 24 3.55 -4.52 5.57
CA LEU A 24 4.85 -4.30 4.95
C LEU A 24 5.89 -3.72 5.93
N PRO A 25 5.67 -2.56 6.59
CA PRO A 25 6.63 -1.99 7.54
C PRO A 25 6.82 -2.84 8.79
N LEU A 26 5.83 -3.65 9.20
CA LEU A 26 6.02 -4.64 10.26
C LEU A 26 6.98 -5.76 9.83
N CYS A 27 6.74 -6.37 8.67
CA CYS A 27 7.53 -7.48 8.17
C CYS A 27 9.00 -7.07 7.93
N ILE A 28 9.25 -5.90 7.35
CA ILE A 28 10.62 -5.46 7.06
C ILE A 28 11.40 -5.15 8.32
N ARG A 29 10.74 -4.79 9.42
CA ARG A 29 11.39 -4.51 10.71
C ARG A 29 12.04 -5.76 11.32
N TRP A 30 11.57 -6.94 10.96
CA TRP A 30 12.19 -8.21 11.34
C TRP A 30 13.40 -8.58 10.49
N THR A 31 13.58 -7.91 9.35
CA THR A 31 14.75 -8.11 8.48
C THR A 31 15.91 -7.18 8.88
N ALA A 32 17.14 -7.51 8.45
CA ALA A 32 18.30 -6.65 8.65
C ALA A 32 18.12 -5.26 8.02
N MET A 33 17.36 -5.18 6.93
CA MET A 33 17.07 -3.95 6.18
C MET A 33 16.27 -2.96 7.03
N GLY A 34 15.30 -3.42 7.83
CA GLY A 34 14.44 -2.57 8.64
C GLY A 34 15.10 -1.91 9.85
N ARG A 35 16.29 -2.36 10.28
CA ARG A 35 17.01 -1.77 11.43
C ARG A 35 17.63 -0.41 11.10
N GLY A 36 17.88 -0.13 9.81
CA GLY A 36 18.43 1.14 9.32
C GLY A 36 17.39 2.13 8.81
N ALA A 37 16.09 1.85 9.01
CA ALA A 37 15.02 2.68 8.49
C ALA A 37 15.11 4.12 9.06
N ALA A 38 15.33 5.09 8.16
CA ALA A 38 15.49 6.50 8.52
C ALA A 38 14.18 7.17 8.99
N LEU A 39 13.02 6.57 8.65
CA LEU A 39 11.70 7.05 9.02
C LEU A 39 11.07 6.17 10.10
N GLY A 40 10.39 6.81 11.05
CA GLY A 40 9.62 6.12 12.09
C GLY A 40 8.54 5.20 11.49
N LEU A 41 8.19 4.15 12.23
CA LEU A 41 7.24 3.11 11.79
C LEU A 41 5.91 3.72 11.29
N VAL A 42 5.38 4.69 12.05
CA VAL A 42 4.12 5.39 11.75
C VAL A 42 4.24 6.22 10.47
N SER A 43 5.36 6.92 10.27
CA SER A 43 5.60 7.69 9.05
C SER A 43 5.68 6.78 7.82
N ASN A 44 6.34 5.63 7.94
CA ASN A 44 6.36 4.62 6.88
C ASN A 44 4.94 4.13 6.54
N MET A 45 4.14 3.78 7.54
CA MET A 45 2.74 3.37 7.35
C MET A 45 1.90 4.43 6.63
N LEU A 46 2.05 5.71 7.02
CA LEU A 46 1.32 6.82 6.38
C LEU A 46 1.71 6.99 4.91
N VAL A 47 3.01 6.95 4.60
CA VAL A 47 3.48 7.07 3.20
C VAL A 47 2.99 5.90 2.35
N LEU A 48 3.13 4.66 2.84
CA LEU A 48 2.64 3.48 2.15
C LEU A 48 1.12 3.50 1.96
N THR A 49 0.37 4.02 2.93
CA THR A 49 -1.09 4.19 2.79
C THR A 49 -1.42 5.13 1.64
N VAL A 50 -0.74 6.29 1.56
CA VAL A 50 -0.95 7.26 0.46
C VAL A 50 -0.54 6.67 -0.89
N VAL A 51 0.59 5.95 -0.96
CA VAL A 51 1.05 5.30 -2.19
C VAL A 51 0.06 4.22 -2.65
N ASN A 52 -0.34 3.30 -1.76
CA ASN A 52 -1.26 2.22 -2.14
C ASN A 52 -2.65 2.77 -2.51
N ALA A 53 -3.13 3.80 -1.81
CA ALA A 53 -4.40 4.45 -2.13
C ALA A 53 -4.36 5.16 -3.50
N THR A 54 -3.27 5.86 -3.82
CA THR A 54 -3.11 6.51 -5.13
C THR A 54 -3.03 5.50 -6.26
N VAL A 55 -2.37 4.35 -6.06
CA VAL A 55 -2.33 3.26 -7.06
C VAL A 55 -3.71 2.64 -7.28
N LEU A 56 -4.48 2.43 -6.22
CA LEU A 56 -5.87 1.97 -6.33
C LEU A 56 -6.74 2.96 -7.11
N LEU A 57 -6.65 4.26 -6.80
CA LEU A 57 -7.37 5.31 -7.53
C LEU A 57 -6.96 5.36 -9.01
N ALA A 58 -5.66 5.31 -9.30
CA ALA A 58 -5.15 5.27 -10.67
C ALA A 58 -5.66 4.04 -11.44
N GLY A 59 -5.69 2.87 -10.79
CA GLY A 59 -6.24 1.67 -11.39
C GLY A 59 -7.74 1.72 -11.62
N LEU A 60 -8.49 2.39 -10.75
CA LEU A 60 -9.93 2.62 -10.92
C LEU A 60 -10.20 3.55 -12.12
N VAL A 61 -9.43 4.65 -12.24
CA VAL A 61 -9.51 5.58 -13.37
C VAL A 61 -9.13 4.92 -14.69
N TRP A 62 -8.09 4.07 -14.69
CA TRP A 62 -7.58 3.46 -15.93
C TRP A 62 -8.39 2.26 -16.39
N PHE A 63 -8.87 1.42 -15.47
CA PHE A 63 -9.57 0.19 -15.82
C PHE A 63 -11.09 0.30 -15.79
N GLU A 64 -11.65 1.38 -15.23
CA GLU A 64 -13.10 1.64 -15.05
C GLU A 64 -13.88 0.51 -14.35
N ARG A 65 -13.16 -0.51 -13.89
CA ARG A 65 -13.66 -1.75 -13.29
C ARG A 65 -12.91 -1.99 -11.99
N ASP A 66 -13.67 -1.97 -10.91
CA ASP A 66 -13.22 -2.42 -9.60
C ASP A 66 -12.64 -3.84 -9.69
N GLY A 67 -11.45 -4.03 -9.10
CA GLY A 67 -10.97 -5.37 -8.73
C GLY A 67 -10.22 -6.17 -9.80
N LYS A 68 -9.66 -5.56 -10.86
CA LYS A 68 -8.70 -6.30 -11.70
C LYS A 68 -7.48 -6.72 -10.87
N MET A 69 -7.14 -8.01 -10.91
CA MET A 69 -5.92 -8.55 -10.26
C MET A 69 -4.66 -7.76 -10.60
N LEU A 70 -4.61 -7.17 -11.80
CA LEU A 70 -3.51 -6.33 -12.24
C LEU A 70 -3.34 -5.06 -11.38
N THR A 71 -4.43 -4.45 -10.91
CA THR A 71 -4.39 -3.29 -10.02
C THR A 71 -3.85 -3.67 -8.65
N TYR A 72 -4.22 -4.84 -8.13
CA TYR A 72 -3.68 -5.37 -6.88
C TYR A 72 -2.20 -5.71 -7.00
N LEU A 73 -1.78 -6.26 -8.14
CA LEU A 73 -0.37 -6.53 -8.44
C LEU A 73 0.44 -5.23 -8.51
N ALA A 74 -0.07 -4.22 -9.22
CA ALA A 74 0.54 -2.89 -9.28
C ALA A 74 0.65 -2.25 -7.89
N MET A 75 -0.39 -2.37 -7.06
CA MET A 75 -0.38 -1.88 -5.68
C MET A 75 0.68 -2.60 -4.83
N ALA A 76 0.77 -3.92 -4.93
CA ALA A 76 1.78 -4.69 -4.20
C ALA A 76 3.21 -4.31 -4.63
N VAL A 77 3.46 -4.18 -5.93
CA VAL A 77 4.76 -3.79 -6.48
C VAL A 77 5.13 -2.35 -6.10
N ALA A 78 4.19 -1.42 -6.20
CA ALA A 78 4.39 -0.03 -5.81
C ALA A 78 4.66 0.11 -4.31
N GLY A 79 3.88 -0.57 -3.46
CA GLY A 79 4.09 -0.60 -2.01
C GLY A 79 5.45 -1.18 -1.64
N ALA A 80 5.83 -2.31 -2.23
CA ALA A 80 7.14 -2.93 -2.00
C ALA A 80 8.29 -2.03 -2.48
N SER A 81 8.15 -1.38 -3.63
CA SER A 81 9.17 -0.47 -4.17
C SER A 81 9.32 0.78 -3.31
N ALA A 82 8.20 1.40 -2.91
CA ALA A 82 8.19 2.56 -2.02
C ALA A 82 8.86 2.21 -0.68
N GLN A 83 8.54 1.04 -0.12
CA GLN A 83 9.16 0.60 1.12
C GLN A 83 10.66 0.33 0.97
N TRP A 84 11.08 -0.32 -0.12
CA TRP A 84 12.49 -0.54 -0.43
C TRP A 84 13.26 0.78 -0.49
N VAL A 85 12.65 1.81 -1.08
CA VAL A 85 13.19 3.17 -1.12
C VAL A 85 13.24 3.84 0.25
N LEU A 86 12.16 3.76 1.03
CA LEU A 86 12.04 4.40 2.35
C LEU A 86 13.03 3.82 3.38
N VAL A 87 13.30 2.52 3.27
CA VAL A 87 14.27 1.82 4.13
C VAL A 87 15.70 1.96 3.58
N LYS A 88 15.89 2.62 2.41
CA LYS A 88 17.17 2.71 1.68
C LYS A 88 17.84 1.35 1.61
N ALA A 89 17.07 0.34 1.28
CA ALA A 89 17.52 -1.05 1.24
C ALA A 89 18.71 -1.29 0.30
N TRP A 90 18.97 -0.39 -0.66
CA TRP A 90 20.17 -0.38 -1.49
C TRP A 90 21.47 0.01 -0.75
N ARG A 91 21.39 0.45 0.51
CA ARG A 91 22.54 0.79 1.37
C ARG A 91 22.75 -0.18 2.54
N ALA A 92 21.89 -1.19 2.69
CA ALA A 92 22.01 -2.24 3.71
C ALA A 92 22.89 -3.38 3.20
#